data_AF-A0A1N7Q0F9-F1
#
_entry.id   AF-A0A1N7Q0F9-F1
#
_cell.length_a   1.000
_cell.length_b   1.000
_cell.length_c   1.000
_cell.angle_alpha   90.00
_cell.angle_beta   90.00
_cell.angle_gamma   90.00
#
_symmetry.space_group_name_H-M   'P 1'
#
loop_
_entity.id
_entity.type
_entity.pdbx_description
1 polymer ?
#
loop_
_entity_poly.entity_id
_entity_poly.type
_entity_poly.pdbx_seq_one_letter_code
_entity_poly.pdbx_strand_id
1 'polypeptide(L)'
;MNKYIFGASSFLLLAFSFSTSLIGQEISSLTSINTPYDEQHPVISPNGELFFSVGFHPENLGGATDFGDIWMAKQATSGAWEKPMHVKSLSTSGNDVLLGFPDALTAYVYHSGDGIKMRQGIHQYARFGSEWNYVRPLEMGNFRNQGTHFSGRLSQDKKVIIMAMNSFGSYGNEDIYISEEIREGVWSSPINLGSDVNTFSQELTPSISSDLKRIYFASNSNISGRGRDIYTAQRLDADSWTSWSEPEPLGQINTEGAELSYVIFDQDKSLAFYTSTQNSEGFGDILMITHQQENWESVAKVLDKVDDGKDLKINQLEVSNDSIIDKESLSKASTVVVGDTQAIIPVDSIKPVIVEEIKPEKQRFLKVIDQQTKEILPFTLVYTNAQGFKKTAANQEELWAALDAGQVVSFSVSSENYIPSLVADPNSIDNELIIALQPLASGSTIVLDNIQFNRGTSDFADAKSISQLDELVDFLRGNANVRIRLEGHTDNVGDPQLNKELSMQRASKIRGYLTLKGIDFERIRIAGWGGSRPVADNATEDGKAQNRRVEMIIDRLN
;
A
#
# COMPACT_ATOMS: atom_id res chain seq x y z
N MET A 1 49.97 -70.34 -15.14
CA MET A 1 50.31 -68.91 -14.91
C MET A 1 49.01 -68.19 -14.62
N ASN A 2 48.83 -67.73 -13.38
CA ASN A 2 47.61 -67.07 -12.89
C ASN A 2 47.34 -65.74 -13.60
N LYS A 3 46.09 -65.52 -14.03
CA LYS A 3 45.46 -64.20 -14.01
C LYS A 3 44.02 -64.36 -13.56
N TYR A 4 43.74 -63.76 -12.41
CA TYR A 4 42.43 -63.71 -11.77
C TYR A 4 41.45 -62.90 -12.64
N ILE A 5 40.33 -63.52 -13.02
CA ILE A 5 39.15 -62.83 -13.52
C ILE A 5 38.25 -62.61 -12.30
N PHE A 6 38.17 -61.38 -11.80
CA PHE A 6 37.09 -61.00 -10.90
C PHE A 6 35.82 -60.88 -11.73
N GLY A 7 35.04 -61.96 -11.77
CA GLY A 7 33.62 -61.88 -12.12
C GLY A 7 32.89 -61.25 -10.95
N ALA A 8 32.63 -59.95 -11.01
CA ALA A 8 31.63 -59.33 -10.14
C ALA A 8 30.27 -59.89 -10.58
N SER A 9 29.68 -60.74 -9.74
CA SER A 9 28.35 -61.30 -9.93
C SER A 9 27.32 -60.19 -10.05
N SER A 10 26.46 -60.26 -11.06
CA SER A 10 25.31 -59.39 -11.33
C SER A 10 24.20 -59.41 -10.25
N PHE A 11 24.53 -59.75 -9.00
CA PHE A 11 23.60 -59.85 -7.87
C PHE A 11 23.74 -58.71 -6.84
N LEU A 12 24.63 -57.74 -7.08
CA LEU A 12 24.88 -56.59 -6.20
C LEU A 12 24.56 -55.23 -6.84
N LEU A 13 23.65 -55.24 -7.82
CA LEU A 13 23.16 -54.05 -8.53
C LEU A 13 21.62 -54.03 -8.63
N LEU A 14 20.93 -54.72 -7.71
CA LEU A 14 19.46 -54.80 -7.66
C LEU A 14 18.85 -54.35 -6.32
N ALA A 15 19.63 -53.73 -5.42
CA ALA A 15 19.18 -53.35 -4.07
C ALA A 15 19.20 -51.84 -3.78
N PHE A 16 19.33 -50.98 -4.81
CA PHE A 16 19.22 -49.52 -4.66
C PHE A 16 18.44 -48.88 -5.81
N SER A 17 17.42 -49.56 -6.32
CA SER A 17 16.30 -48.89 -6.96
C SER A 17 15.22 -48.71 -5.90
N PHE A 18 15.46 -47.82 -4.94
CA PHE A 18 14.34 -47.08 -4.40
C PHE A 18 13.81 -46.29 -5.58
N SER A 19 12.71 -46.75 -6.17
CA SER A 19 11.84 -45.86 -6.90
C SER A 19 11.43 -44.81 -5.88
N THR A 20 12.14 -43.68 -5.85
CA THR A 20 11.52 -42.44 -5.42
C THR A 20 10.34 -42.31 -6.36
N SER A 21 9.15 -42.67 -5.89
CA SER A 21 7.94 -42.13 -6.46
C SER A 21 8.14 -40.63 -6.29
N LEU A 22 8.56 -39.94 -7.37
CA LEU A 22 8.35 -38.51 -7.45
C LEU A 22 6.84 -38.37 -7.32
N ILE A 23 6.39 -37.98 -6.12
CA ILE A 23 5.02 -37.57 -5.90
C ILE A 23 4.94 -36.24 -6.63
N GLY A 24 4.57 -36.29 -7.91
CA GLY A 24 4.47 -35.12 -8.76
C GLY A 24 3.31 -34.26 -8.27
N GLN A 25 3.60 -32.98 -8.07
CA GLN A 25 2.57 -31.94 -8.00
C GLN A 25 1.85 -31.92 -9.35
N GLU A 26 0.54 -32.19 -9.38
CA GLU A 26 -0.23 -32.11 -10.62
C GLU A 26 -0.73 -30.69 -10.82
N ILE A 27 -0.17 -30.01 -11.82
CA ILE A 27 -0.64 -28.69 -12.27
C ILE A 27 -1.62 -28.92 -13.42
N SER A 28 -2.84 -28.44 -13.27
CA SER A 28 -3.88 -28.52 -14.28
C SER A 28 -4.35 -27.12 -14.67
N SER A 29 -4.39 -26.85 -15.98
CA SER A 29 -5.03 -25.64 -16.51
C SER A 29 -6.55 -25.83 -16.54
N LEU A 30 -7.29 -24.80 -16.13
CA LEU A 30 -8.73 -24.79 -16.17
C LEU A 30 -9.21 -24.29 -17.54
N THR A 31 -8.91 -25.03 -18.59
CA THR A 31 -9.14 -24.60 -19.99
C THR A 31 -10.60 -24.30 -20.34
N SER A 32 -11.57 -24.80 -19.57
CA SER A 32 -12.98 -24.45 -19.73
C SER A 32 -13.39 -23.15 -19.02
N ILE A 33 -12.54 -22.64 -18.12
CA ILE A 33 -12.70 -21.41 -17.36
C ILE A 33 -11.90 -20.28 -18.01
N ASN A 34 -10.64 -20.53 -18.36
CA ASN A 34 -9.76 -19.52 -18.96
C ASN A 34 -10.33 -19.04 -20.30
N THR A 35 -10.35 -17.73 -20.48
CA THR A 35 -10.80 -17.07 -21.70
C THR A 35 -9.66 -16.25 -22.29
N PRO A 36 -9.82 -15.62 -23.47
CA PRO A 36 -8.80 -14.71 -24.00
C PRO A 36 -8.62 -13.40 -23.21
N TYR A 37 -9.25 -13.28 -22.04
CA TYR A 37 -9.30 -12.09 -21.20
C TYR A 37 -8.58 -12.32 -19.87
N ASP A 38 -8.63 -11.36 -18.95
CA ASP A 38 -7.80 -11.36 -17.76
C ASP A 38 -8.52 -11.97 -16.56
N GLU A 39 -8.40 -13.29 -16.37
CA GLU A 39 -8.96 -13.99 -15.21
C GLU A 39 -8.10 -13.84 -13.96
N GLN A 40 -8.68 -13.26 -12.91
CA GLN A 40 -7.97 -12.91 -11.67
C GLN A 40 -8.80 -13.23 -10.42
N HIS A 41 -8.13 -13.25 -9.26
CA HIS A 41 -8.80 -13.34 -7.95
C HIS A 41 -9.76 -14.54 -7.77
N PRO A 42 -9.35 -15.79 -8.04
CA PRO A 42 -10.23 -16.95 -7.89
C PRO A 42 -10.65 -17.13 -6.43
N VAL A 43 -11.94 -17.36 -6.14
CA VAL A 43 -12.50 -17.61 -4.81
C VAL A 43 -13.55 -18.72 -4.89
N ILE A 44 -13.38 -19.79 -4.10
CA ILE A 44 -14.38 -20.85 -3.97
C ILE A 44 -15.40 -20.48 -2.88
N SER A 45 -16.68 -20.57 -3.23
CA SER A 45 -17.78 -20.43 -2.27
C SER A 45 -17.94 -21.68 -1.40
N PRO A 46 -18.60 -21.60 -0.23
CA PRO A 46 -18.89 -22.78 0.61
C PRO A 46 -19.70 -23.88 -0.11
N ASN A 47 -20.34 -23.56 -1.23
CA ASN A 47 -21.11 -24.50 -2.05
C ASN A 47 -20.31 -25.09 -3.22
N GLY A 48 -19.01 -24.78 -3.33
CA GLY A 48 -18.12 -25.31 -4.38
C GLY A 48 -18.17 -24.56 -5.73
N GLU A 49 -18.88 -23.44 -5.82
CA GLU A 49 -18.85 -22.58 -7.01
C GLU A 49 -17.55 -21.74 -7.02
N LEU A 50 -16.88 -21.63 -8.16
CA LEU A 50 -15.66 -20.82 -8.33
C LEU A 50 -16.03 -19.45 -8.89
N PHE A 51 -15.72 -18.41 -8.14
CA PHE A 51 -15.86 -17.02 -8.54
C PHE A 51 -14.49 -16.43 -8.88
N PHE A 52 -14.43 -15.45 -9.78
CA PHE A 52 -13.21 -14.75 -10.16
C PHE A 52 -13.56 -13.44 -10.86
N SER A 53 -12.61 -12.52 -10.95
CA SER A 53 -12.74 -11.30 -11.72
C SER A 53 -12.29 -11.55 -13.17
N VAL A 54 -12.99 -11.00 -14.16
CA VAL A 54 -12.56 -11.03 -15.57
C VAL A 54 -12.37 -9.61 -16.07
N GLY A 55 -11.13 -9.23 -16.34
CA GLY A 55 -10.77 -7.91 -16.87
C GLY A 55 -10.93 -7.80 -18.39
N PHE A 56 -11.27 -6.61 -18.87
CA PHE A 56 -11.34 -6.21 -20.28
C PHE A 56 -12.34 -7.00 -21.15
N HIS A 57 -13.23 -7.76 -20.54
CA HIS A 57 -14.25 -8.53 -21.26
C HIS A 57 -15.35 -7.59 -21.78
N PRO A 58 -15.81 -7.71 -23.04
CA PRO A 58 -16.80 -6.80 -23.63
C PRO A 58 -18.18 -6.86 -22.99
N GLU A 59 -18.50 -7.96 -22.27
CA GLU A 59 -19.74 -8.11 -21.50
C GLU A 59 -19.67 -7.57 -20.06
N ASN A 60 -18.52 -7.02 -19.64
CA ASN A 60 -18.41 -6.29 -18.38
C ASN A 60 -19.33 -5.06 -18.41
N LEU A 61 -19.82 -4.63 -17.26
CA LEU A 61 -20.74 -3.49 -17.17
C LEU A 61 -20.06 -2.17 -17.57
N GLY A 62 -18.75 -2.02 -17.31
CA GLY A 62 -17.92 -0.93 -17.84
C GLY A 62 -17.40 -1.16 -19.26
N GLY A 63 -17.73 -2.29 -19.88
CA GLY A 63 -17.29 -2.70 -21.21
C GLY A 63 -15.83 -3.15 -21.26
N ALA A 64 -15.24 -3.13 -22.47
CA ALA A 64 -13.90 -3.66 -22.71
C ALA A 64 -12.74 -2.88 -22.06
N THR A 65 -13.03 -1.78 -21.36
CA THR A 65 -12.05 -1.00 -20.57
C THR A 65 -12.18 -1.26 -19.07
N ASP A 66 -13.14 -2.08 -18.65
CA ASP A 66 -13.34 -2.42 -17.24
C ASP A 66 -12.23 -3.37 -16.77
N PHE A 67 -11.66 -3.10 -15.61
CA PHE A 67 -10.53 -3.87 -15.07
C PHE A 67 -10.97 -5.19 -14.43
N GLY A 68 -12.27 -5.38 -14.17
CA GLY A 68 -12.76 -6.67 -13.69
C GLY A 68 -14.20 -6.64 -13.22
N ASP A 69 -15.04 -7.50 -13.80
CA ASP A 69 -16.36 -7.82 -13.24
C ASP A 69 -16.32 -9.20 -12.56
N ILE A 70 -17.31 -9.51 -11.72
CA ILE A 70 -17.40 -10.82 -11.06
C ILE A 70 -18.05 -11.86 -11.98
N TRP A 71 -17.33 -12.95 -12.24
CA TRP A 71 -17.80 -14.12 -12.98
C TRP A 71 -17.79 -15.35 -12.09
N MET A 72 -18.57 -16.36 -12.46
CA MET A 72 -18.67 -17.62 -11.72
C MET A 72 -18.80 -18.83 -12.64
N ALA A 73 -18.08 -19.90 -12.29
CA ALA A 73 -18.20 -21.21 -12.90
C ALA A 73 -18.66 -22.24 -11.85
N LYS A 74 -19.49 -23.18 -12.29
CA LYS A 74 -19.93 -24.32 -11.49
C LYS A 74 -19.20 -25.57 -11.91
N GLN A 75 -19.05 -26.50 -10.98
CA GLN A 75 -18.60 -27.83 -11.30
C GLN A 75 -19.81 -28.74 -11.56
N ALA A 76 -19.82 -29.39 -12.72
CA ALA A 76 -20.80 -30.41 -13.05
C ALA A 76 -20.59 -31.66 -12.17
N THR A 77 -21.59 -32.54 -12.10
CA THR A 77 -21.51 -33.82 -11.34
C THR A 77 -20.35 -34.72 -11.81
N SER A 78 -19.86 -34.53 -13.05
CA SER A 78 -18.70 -35.23 -13.59
C SER A 78 -17.35 -34.72 -13.06
N GLY A 79 -17.34 -33.62 -12.31
CA GLY A 79 -16.12 -32.92 -11.89
C GLY A 79 -15.59 -31.89 -12.90
N ALA A 80 -16.21 -31.76 -14.07
CA ALA A 80 -15.81 -30.77 -15.06
C ALA A 80 -16.38 -29.37 -14.74
N TRP A 81 -15.59 -28.32 -14.97
CA TRP A 81 -16.06 -26.94 -14.84
C TRP A 81 -16.90 -26.51 -16.04
N GLU A 82 -18.08 -25.95 -15.76
CA GLU A 82 -18.97 -25.34 -16.74
C GLU A 82 -18.45 -23.99 -17.21
N LYS A 83 -18.98 -23.49 -18.34
CA LYS A 83 -18.60 -22.18 -18.88
C LYS A 83 -18.90 -21.08 -17.85
N PRO A 84 -17.98 -20.11 -17.65
CA PRO A 84 -18.20 -18.98 -16.76
C PRO A 84 -19.43 -18.15 -17.14
N MET A 85 -20.13 -17.66 -16.13
CA MET A 85 -21.28 -16.77 -16.25
C MET A 85 -21.01 -15.47 -15.50
N HIS A 86 -21.29 -14.33 -16.14
CA HIS A 86 -21.20 -13.01 -15.52
C HIS A 86 -22.24 -12.87 -14.39
N VAL A 87 -21.77 -12.61 -13.17
CA VAL A 87 -22.57 -12.37 -11.96
C VAL A 87 -22.86 -10.87 -11.82
N LYS A 88 -23.70 -10.34 -12.72
CA LYS A 88 -24.05 -8.90 -12.79
C LYS A 88 -24.52 -8.28 -11.49
N SER A 89 -25.12 -9.07 -10.59
CA SER A 89 -25.62 -8.60 -9.30
C SER A 89 -24.51 -8.29 -8.28
N LEU A 90 -23.28 -8.75 -8.55
CA LEU A 90 -22.08 -8.44 -7.78
C LEU A 90 -21.13 -7.48 -8.52
N SER A 91 -21.52 -6.98 -9.70
CA SER A 91 -20.66 -6.13 -10.54
C SER A 91 -21.18 -4.69 -10.62
N THR A 92 -20.26 -3.77 -10.92
CA THR A 92 -20.48 -2.35 -11.21
C THR A 92 -19.78 -1.99 -12.53
N SER A 93 -19.83 -0.72 -12.98
CA SER A 93 -19.15 -0.30 -14.21
C SER A 93 -17.66 0.00 -14.04
N GLY A 94 -17.05 -0.48 -12.96
CA GLY A 94 -15.63 -0.34 -12.68
C GLY A 94 -15.17 -1.55 -11.89
N ASN A 95 -13.86 -1.62 -11.61
CA ASN A 95 -13.24 -2.81 -11.04
C ASN A 95 -13.95 -3.36 -9.78
N ASP A 96 -14.34 -4.63 -9.85
CA ASP A 96 -14.98 -5.42 -8.81
C ASP A 96 -14.14 -6.65 -8.46
N VAL A 97 -13.93 -6.85 -7.17
CA VAL A 97 -13.14 -7.98 -6.64
C VAL A 97 -13.91 -8.65 -5.53
N LEU A 98 -14.16 -9.95 -5.65
CA LEU A 98 -14.75 -10.75 -4.58
C LEU A 98 -13.65 -11.15 -3.59
N LEU A 99 -13.80 -10.78 -2.31
CA LEU A 99 -12.82 -11.08 -1.27
C LEU A 99 -13.07 -12.45 -0.63
N GLY A 100 -14.33 -12.87 -0.52
CA GLY A 100 -14.69 -14.12 0.15
C GLY A 100 -16.09 -14.16 0.70
N PHE A 101 -16.37 -15.25 1.42
CA PHE A 101 -17.69 -15.59 1.93
C PHE A 101 -17.63 -15.81 3.46
N PRO A 102 -18.16 -14.91 4.30
CA PRO A 102 -18.27 -15.16 5.74
C PRO A 102 -19.25 -16.31 6.05
N ASP A 103 -20.17 -16.63 5.14
CA ASP A 103 -21.04 -17.81 5.20
C ASP A 103 -21.55 -18.19 3.80
N ALA A 104 -22.35 -19.26 3.70
CA ALA A 104 -22.83 -19.78 2.40
C ALA A 104 -23.78 -18.82 1.64
N LEU A 105 -24.33 -17.81 2.30
CA LEU A 105 -25.30 -16.87 1.76
C LEU A 105 -24.79 -15.43 1.73
N THR A 106 -23.59 -15.15 2.24
CA THR A 106 -23.05 -13.79 2.33
C THR A 106 -21.74 -13.68 1.56
N ALA A 107 -21.57 -12.60 0.80
CA ALA A 107 -20.35 -12.30 0.06
C ALA A 107 -19.82 -10.90 0.39
N TYR A 108 -18.50 -10.74 0.39
CA TYR A 108 -17.83 -9.45 0.48
C TYR A 108 -17.16 -9.09 -0.84
N VAL A 109 -17.56 -7.97 -1.43
CA VAL A 109 -17.10 -7.51 -2.74
C VAL A 109 -16.55 -6.10 -2.61
N TYR A 110 -15.32 -5.89 -3.07
CA TYR A 110 -14.77 -4.56 -3.29
C TYR A 110 -15.31 -3.99 -4.60
N HIS A 111 -15.72 -2.72 -4.56
CA HIS A 111 -16.02 -1.93 -5.74
C HIS A 111 -15.06 -0.73 -5.77
N SER A 112 -14.48 -0.44 -6.93
CA SER A 112 -13.69 0.78 -7.13
C SER A 112 -14.54 2.06 -7.07
N GLY A 113 -15.86 1.90 -7.21
CA GLY A 113 -16.87 2.95 -7.15
C GLY A 113 -17.14 3.55 -8.53
N ASP A 114 -18.42 3.71 -8.87
CA ASP A 114 -18.85 4.25 -10.17
C ASP A 114 -19.11 5.77 -10.13
N GLY A 115 -18.91 6.40 -8.96
CA GLY A 115 -19.10 7.83 -8.74
C GLY A 115 -20.56 8.29 -8.75
N ILE A 116 -21.54 7.39 -8.93
CA ILE A 116 -22.96 7.73 -9.10
C ILE A 116 -23.84 6.96 -8.11
N LYS A 117 -23.68 5.62 -8.02
CA LYS A 117 -24.54 4.73 -7.24
C LYS A 117 -23.78 3.94 -6.17
N MET A 118 -22.52 3.59 -6.43
CA MET A 118 -21.70 2.80 -5.53
C MET A 118 -20.46 3.60 -5.12
N ARG A 119 -20.23 3.69 -3.81
CA ARG A 119 -19.01 4.29 -3.27
C ARG A 119 -17.85 3.29 -3.38
N GLN A 120 -16.62 3.77 -3.46
CA GLN A 120 -15.46 2.91 -3.29
C GLN A 120 -15.50 2.26 -1.90
N GLY A 121 -15.27 0.96 -1.82
CA GLY A 121 -15.26 0.24 -0.55
C GLY A 121 -15.54 -1.24 -0.71
N ILE A 122 -15.51 -1.95 0.43
CA ILE A 122 -15.93 -3.34 0.50
C ILE A 122 -17.39 -3.37 0.95
N HIS A 123 -18.22 -4.16 0.28
CA HIS A 123 -19.65 -4.21 0.45
C HIS A 123 -20.12 -5.64 0.72
N GLN A 124 -21.16 -5.74 1.53
CA GLN A 124 -21.81 -7.00 1.87
C GLN A 124 -23.00 -7.24 0.95
N TYR A 125 -23.09 -8.46 0.45
CA TYR A 125 -24.20 -8.98 -0.33
C TYR A 125 -24.78 -10.23 0.32
N ALA A 126 -26.09 -10.43 0.16
CA ALA A 126 -26.81 -11.61 0.62
C ALA A 126 -27.44 -12.35 -0.56
N ARG A 127 -27.36 -13.68 -0.56
CA ARG A 127 -27.91 -14.55 -1.60
C ARG A 127 -29.32 -14.99 -1.26
N PHE A 128 -30.24 -14.79 -2.19
CA PHE A 128 -31.61 -15.29 -2.14
C PHE A 128 -31.91 -16.05 -3.42
N GLY A 129 -31.92 -17.38 -3.36
CA GLY A 129 -32.01 -18.23 -4.55
C GLY A 129 -30.75 -18.14 -5.41
N SER A 130 -30.89 -17.79 -6.69
CA SER A 130 -29.76 -17.55 -7.60
C SER A 130 -29.17 -16.16 -7.49
N GLU A 131 -29.87 -15.21 -6.87
CA GLU A 131 -29.54 -13.79 -6.95
C GLU A 131 -28.77 -13.30 -5.72
N TRP A 132 -27.79 -12.43 -5.96
CA TRP A 132 -27.12 -11.66 -4.93
C TRP A 132 -27.79 -10.29 -4.78
N ASN A 133 -27.98 -9.87 -3.53
CA ASN A 133 -28.65 -8.63 -3.21
C ASN A 133 -27.75 -7.79 -2.31
N TYR A 134 -27.56 -6.53 -2.69
CA TYR A 134 -26.79 -5.57 -1.89
C TYR A 134 -27.39 -5.40 -0.50
N VAL A 135 -26.55 -5.41 0.53
CA VAL A 135 -26.94 -5.21 1.93
C VAL A 135 -26.45 -3.86 2.46
N ARG A 136 -25.13 -3.68 2.53
CA ARG A 136 -24.48 -2.49 3.14
C ARG A 136 -22.99 -2.40 2.78
N PRO A 137 -22.34 -1.23 2.88
CA PRO A 137 -20.89 -1.17 2.92
C PRO A 137 -20.38 -1.72 4.26
N LEU A 138 -19.16 -2.25 4.28
CA LEU A 138 -18.45 -2.56 5.52
C LEU A 138 -17.88 -1.26 6.10
N GLU A 139 -17.99 -1.09 7.41
CA GLU A 139 -17.35 0.03 8.12
C GLU A 139 -15.88 -0.30 8.33
N MET A 140 -14.96 0.39 7.67
CA MET A 140 -13.52 0.07 7.72
C MET A 140 -12.67 1.34 7.88
N GLY A 141 -12.88 2.07 8.98
CA GLY A 141 -12.05 3.21 9.38
C GLY A 141 -11.68 4.19 8.26
N ASN A 142 -10.37 4.37 8.03
CA ASN A 142 -9.82 5.24 6.99
C ASN A 142 -9.55 4.53 5.64
N PHE A 143 -10.22 3.40 5.37
CA PHE A 143 -10.06 2.66 4.12
C PHE A 143 -10.23 3.59 2.92
N ARG A 144 -9.21 3.60 2.06
CA ARG A 144 -9.24 4.30 0.78
C ARG A 144 -8.16 3.73 -0.12
N ASN A 145 -8.56 3.24 -1.29
CA ASN A 145 -7.62 2.89 -2.33
C ASN A 145 -7.44 4.10 -3.27
N GLN A 146 -6.20 4.59 -3.36
CA GLN A 146 -5.79 5.70 -4.21
C GLN A 146 -5.23 5.23 -5.56
N GLY A 147 -5.00 3.91 -5.69
CA GLY A 147 -4.50 3.28 -6.90
C GLY A 147 -5.61 2.82 -7.83
N THR A 148 -5.21 2.33 -8.99
CA THR A 148 -6.13 1.71 -9.97
C THR A 148 -6.32 0.22 -9.71
N HIS A 149 -5.43 -0.41 -8.94
CA HIS A 149 -5.50 -1.82 -8.59
C HIS A 149 -5.97 -1.99 -7.16
N PHE A 150 -6.77 -3.02 -6.95
CA PHE A 150 -7.12 -3.54 -5.64
C PHE A 150 -7.10 -5.06 -5.75
N SER A 151 -6.59 -5.70 -4.71
CA SER A 151 -6.77 -7.15 -4.54
C SER A 151 -6.91 -7.44 -3.07
N GLY A 152 -7.64 -8.48 -2.71
CA GLY A 152 -7.80 -8.82 -1.30
C GLY A 152 -8.56 -10.10 -1.09
N ARG A 153 -8.53 -10.57 0.16
CA ARG A 153 -9.10 -11.85 0.55
C ARG A 153 -9.55 -11.83 2.00
N LEU A 154 -10.69 -12.47 2.25
CA LEU A 154 -11.14 -12.83 3.59
C LEU A 154 -10.38 -14.08 4.04
N SER A 155 -9.81 -14.04 5.25
CA SER A 155 -9.17 -15.20 5.88
C SER A 155 -10.17 -16.34 6.10
N GLN A 156 -9.66 -17.57 6.20
CA GLN A 156 -10.53 -18.75 6.35
C GLN A 156 -11.35 -18.75 7.66
N ASP A 157 -10.79 -18.19 8.72
CA ASP A 157 -11.47 -17.97 10.01
C ASP A 157 -12.42 -16.76 9.99
N LYS A 158 -12.41 -15.99 8.89
CA LYS A 158 -13.27 -14.83 8.61
C LYS A 158 -13.00 -13.62 9.51
N LYS A 159 -11.86 -13.61 10.23
CA LYS A 159 -11.49 -12.55 11.17
C LYS A 159 -10.58 -11.48 10.59
N VAL A 160 -9.96 -11.76 9.46
CA VAL A 160 -9.01 -10.86 8.82
C VAL A 160 -9.37 -10.67 7.36
N ILE A 161 -9.32 -9.43 6.90
CA ILE A 161 -9.22 -9.11 5.48
C ILE A 161 -7.79 -8.67 5.22
N ILE A 162 -7.09 -9.44 4.39
CA ILE A 162 -5.78 -9.05 3.84
C ILE A 162 -6.01 -8.45 2.45
N MET A 163 -5.35 -7.34 2.15
CA MET A 163 -5.58 -6.59 0.92
C MET A 163 -4.31 -5.93 0.42
N ALA A 164 -4.15 -5.82 -0.89
CA ALA A 164 -3.17 -4.95 -1.49
C ALA A 164 -3.86 -3.77 -2.17
N MET A 165 -3.38 -2.58 -1.83
CA MET A 165 -3.91 -1.31 -2.32
C MET A 165 -2.83 -0.23 -2.23
N ASN A 166 -3.00 0.85 -2.99
CA ASN A 166 -2.25 2.07 -2.74
C ASN A 166 -3.05 2.91 -1.74
N SER A 167 -2.49 3.15 -0.55
CA SER A 167 -3.16 3.96 0.47
C SER A 167 -2.18 4.89 1.18
N PHE A 168 -2.70 5.68 2.12
CA PHE A 168 -1.87 6.56 2.92
C PHE A 168 -0.87 5.72 3.74
N GLY A 169 0.42 6.00 3.56
CA GLY A 169 1.49 5.27 4.22
C GLY A 169 2.04 4.07 3.43
N SER A 170 1.59 3.86 2.18
CA SER A 170 2.26 2.90 1.28
C SER A 170 3.72 3.30 1.03
N TYR A 171 4.62 2.31 0.98
CA TYR A 171 6.03 2.47 0.63
C TYR A 171 6.23 2.50 -0.89
N GLY A 172 5.53 1.61 -1.61
CA GLY A 172 5.60 1.45 -3.05
C GLY A 172 4.31 1.87 -3.75
N ASN A 173 3.98 1.14 -4.82
CA ASN A 173 2.74 1.35 -5.56
C ASN A 173 1.55 0.77 -4.78
N GLU A 174 1.31 -0.53 -4.88
CA GLU A 174 0.38 -1.26 -4.03
C GLU A 174 1.17 -1.96 -2.93
N ASP A 175 0.71 -1.75 -1.70
CA ASP A 175 1.26 -2.36 -0.49
C ASP A 175 0.21 -3.28 0.12
N ILE A 176 0.66 -4.24 0.93
CA ILE A 176 -0.19 -5.14 1.68
C ILE A 176 -0.60 -4.52 3.02
N TYR A 177 -1.89 -4.61 3.28
CA TYR A 177 -2.56 -4.18 4.50
C TYR A 177 -3.40 -5.31 5.08
N ILE A 178 -3.64 -5.27 6.39
CA ILE A 178 -4.59 -6.12 7.10
C ILE A 178 -5.64 -5.27 7.81
N SER A 179 -6.87 -5.75 7.83
CA SER A 179 -7.95 -5.24 8.66
C SER A 179 -8.60 -6.37 9.44
N GLU A 180 -8.87 -6.15 10.72
CA GLU A 180 -9.43 -7.14 11.63
C GLU A 180 -10.90 -6.87 11.91
N GLU A 181 -11.71 -7.93 12.00
CA GLU A 181 -13.11 -7.81 12.37
C GLU A 181 -13.22 -7.43 13.85
N ILE A 182 -13.75 -6.23 14.12
CA ILE A 182 -14.04 -5.77 15.48
C ILE A 182 -15.39 -6.36 15.93
N ARG A 183 -16.38 -6.30 15.03
CA ARG A 183 -17.71 -6.91 15.17
C ARG A 183 -18.34 -7.02 13.78
N GLU A 184 -19.45 -7.73 13.67
CA GLU A 184 -20.09 -8.01 12.38
C GLU A 184 -20.28 -6.75 11.50
N GLY A 185 -19.57 -6.72 10.37
CA GLY A 185 -19.61 -5.63 9.40
C GLY A 185 -18.80 -4.38 9.77
N VAL A 186 -18.12 -4.38 10.92
CA VAL A 186 -17.24 -3.31 11.41
C VAL A 186 -15.82 -3.85 11.58
N TRP A 187 -14.91 -3.26 10.83
CA TRP A 187 -13.54 -3.68 10.66
C TRP A 187 -12.59 -2.56 11.13
N SER A 188 -11.38 -2.93 11.55
CA SER A 188 -10.35 -1.96 11.90
C SER A 188 -9.95 -1.13 10.68
N SER A 189 -9.37 0.05 10.93
CA SER A 189 -8.61 0.73 9.87
C SER A 189 -7.55 -0.21 9.29
N PRO A 190 -7.32 -0.20 7.96
CA PRO A 190 -6.26 -1.01 7.36
C PRO A 190 -4.88 -0.69 7.97
N ILE A 191 -4.18 -1.72 8.42
CA ILE A 191 -2.85 -1.68 9.02
C ILE A 191 -1.85 -2.09 7.94
N ASN A 192 -0.94 -1.20 7.54
CA ASN A 192 0.14 -1.52 6.60
C ASN A 192 1.09 -2.54 7.25
N LEU A 193 1.48 -3.60 6.54
CA LEU A 193 2.33 -4.67 7.10
C LEU A 193 3.80 -4.25 7.38
N GLY A 194 4.17 -3.01 7.07
CA GLY A 194 5.49 -2.47 7.31
C GLY A 194 6.52 -2.89 6.26
N SER A 195 7.72 -2.33 6.38
CA SER A 195 8.81 -2.50 5.42
C SER A 195 9.44 -3.90 5.41
N ASP A 196 9.07 -4.77 6.34
CA ASP A 196 9.50 -6.18 6.31
C ASP A 196 8.88 -6.91 5.11
N VAL A 197 7.66 -6.53 4.71
CA VAL A 197 6.92 -7.15 3.60
C VAL A 197 6.77 -6.19 2.43
N ASN A 198 6.38 -4.95 2.72
CA ASN A 198 6.11 -3.94 1.70
C ASN A 198 7.41 -3.27 1.27
N THR A 199 7.62 -3.23 -0.04
CA THR A 199 8.83 -2.68 -0.64
C THR A 199 8.51 -1.40 -1.41
N PHE A 200 9.50 -0.83 -2.09
CA PHE A 200 9.26 0.27 -3.03
C PHE A 200 8.62 -0.20 -4.36
N SER A 201 8.42 -1.50 -4.51
CA SER A 201 7.88 -2.13 -5.71
C SER A 201 6.35 -2.29 -5.60
N GLN A 202 5.77 -3.26 -6.30
CA GLN A 202 4.35 -3.63 -6.22
C GLN A 202 4.20 -4.96 -5.50
N GLU A 203 3.46 -4.96 -4.41
CA GLU A 203 2.98 -6.16 -3.75
C GLU A 203 1.47 -6.30 -4.00
N LEU A 204 1.06 -7.44 -4.57
CA LEU A 204 -0.30 -7.68 -5.06
C LEU A 204 -0.82 -9.04 -4.63
N THR A 205 -2.14 -9.20 -4.76
CA THR A 205 -2.90 -10.45 -4.60
C THR A 205 -2.57 -11.24 -3.33
N PRO A 206 -2.53 -10.58 -2.15
CA PRO A 206 -2.11 -11.25 -0.94
C PRO A 206 -3.14 -12.29 -0.49
N SER A 207 -2.64 -13.39 0.06
CA SER A 207 -3.41 -14.38 0.80
C SER A 207 -2.70 -14.72 2.11
N ILE A 208 -3.46 -15.22 3.07
CA ILE A 208 -2.97 -15.57 4.41
C ILE A 208 -3.39 -17.00 4.75
N SER A 209 -2.49 -17.74 5.39
CA SER A 209 -2.75 -19.10 5.86
C SER A 209 -3.83 -19.13 6.94
N SER A 210 -4.47 -20.28 7.10
CA SER A 210 -5.56 -20.50 8.05
C SER A 210 -5.18 -20.28 9.53
N ASP A 211 -3.90 -20.46 9.87
CA ASP A 211 -3.33 -20.18 11.18
C ASP A 211 -2.88 -18.72 11.37
N LEU A 212 -3.07 -17.87 10.35
CA LEU A 212 -2.68 -16.45 10.30
C LEU A 212 -1.18 -16.18 10.46
N LYS A 213 -0.33 -17.21 10.28
CA LYS A 213 1.12 -17.10 10.50
C LYS A 213 1.94 -16.91 9.24
N ARG A 214 1.36 -17.12 8.06
CA ARG A 214 2.09 -17.05 6.79
C ARG A 214 1.27 -16.33 5.75
N ILE A 215 1.93 -15.44 5.02
CA ILE A 215 1.35 -14.76 3.87
C ILE A 215 1.98 -15.25 2.58
N TYR A 216 1.24 -15.10 1.49
CA TYR A 216 1.67 -15.32 0.12
C TYR A 216 1.22 -14.12 -0.72
N PHE A 217 2.07 -13.61 -1.60
CA PHE A 217 1.76 -12.44 -2.42
C PHE A 217 2.62 -12.40 -3.67
N ALA A 218 2.12 -11.76 -4.73
CA ALA A 218 2.90 -11.50 -5.93
C ALA A 218 3.71 -10.20 -5.75
N SER A 219 4.99 -10.19 -6.14
CA SER A 219 5.80 -8.97 -6.15
C SER A 219 6.71 -8.89 -7.37
N ASN A 220 6.92 -7.67 -7.87
CA ASN A 220 7.93 -7.36 -8.90
C ASN A 220 9.23 -6.80 -8.30
N SER A 221 9.49 -7.03 -7.01
CA SER A 221 10.74 -6.66 -6.34
C SER A 221 11.95 -7.53 -6.73
N ASN A 222 11.76 -8.56 -7.56
CA ASN A 222 12.83 -9.48 -7.91
C ASN A 222 14.03 -8.78 -8.60
N ILE A 223 15.22 -9.25 -8.30
CA ILE A 223 16.49 -8.72 -8.82
C ILE A 223 16.61 -8.94 -10.34
N SER A 224 15.87 -9.91 -10.88
CA SER A 224 15.95 -10.26 -12.30
C SER A 224 15.27 -9.22 -13.22
N GLY A 225 14.39 -8.38 -12.66
CA GLY A 225 13.58 -7.41 -13.42
C GLY A 225 12.56 -8.05 -14.35
N ARG A 226 12.28 -9.35 -14.18
CA ARG A 226 11.31 -10.11 -14.98
C ARG A 226 9.98 -10.16 -14.22
N GLY A 227 8.87 -9.86 -14.89
CA GLY A 227 7.51 -10.19 -14.43
C GLY A 227 7.23 -9.93 -12.94
N ARG A 228 6.45 -10.82 -12.34
CA ARG A 228 6.15 -10.89 -10.90
C ARG A 228 6.41 -12.32 -10.44
N ASP A 229 6.97 -12.46 -9.24
CA ASP A 229 7.14 -13.75 -8.57
C ASP A 229 6.19 -13.82 -7.36
N ILE A 230 5.79 -15.02 -6.98
CA ILE A 230 5.14 -15.26 -5.68
C ILE A 230 6.20 -15.31 -4.59
N TYR A 231 5.96 -14.60 -3.51
CA TYR A 231 6.76 -14.58 -2.28
C TYR A 231 5.95 -15.11 -1.10
N THR A 232 6.64 -15.56 -0.06
CA THR A 232 6.05 -15.93 1.23
C THR A 232 6.85 -15.35 2.39
N ALA A 233 6.14 -14.95 3.45
CA ALA A 233 6.74 -14.45 4.69
C ALA A 233 5.99 -15.02 5.91
N GLN A 234 6.70 -15.16 7.02
CA GLN A 234 6.16 -15.67 8.30
C GLN A 234 5.98 -14.53 9.29
N ARG A 235 4.85 -14.53 9.99
CA ARG A 235 4.58 -13.57 11.07
C ARG A 235 5.46 -13.91 12.27
N LEU A 236 6.27 -12.96 12.72
CA LEU A 236 7.24 -13.18 13.80
C LEU A 236 6.66 -12.86 15.19
N ASP A 237 5.67 -11.98 15.23
CA ASP A 237 4.99 -11.56 16.46
C ASP A 237 3.47 -11.78 16.31
N ALA A 238 2.90 -12.61 17.18
CA ALA A 238 1.47 -12.93 17.16
C ALA A 238 0.58 -11.73 17.53
N ASP A 239 1.14 -10.73 18.21
CA ASP A 239 0.42 -9.54 18.66
C ASP A 239 0.65 -8.33 17.73
N SER A 240 1.47 -8.46 16.69
CA SER A 240 1.78 -7.38 15.74
C SER A 240 1.60 -7.80 14.28
N TRP A 241 0.99 -6.95 13.46
CA TRP A 241 0.88 -7.14 12.01
C TRP A 241 2.04 -6.50 11.24
N THR A 242 3.04 -5.93 11.93
CA THR A 242 4.16 -5.21 11.30
C THR A 242 5.51 -5.87 11.55
N SER A 243 5.52 -7.14 11.96
CA SER A 243 6.75 -7.90 12.21
C SER A 243 6.71 -9.23 11.48
N TRP A 244 7.49 -9.31 10.40
CA TRP A 244 7.50 -10.45 9.48
C TRP A 244 8.93 -10.88 9.17
N SER A 245 9.10 -12.15 8.80
CA SER A 245 10.36 -12.61 8.23
C SER A 245 10.61 -11.94 6.89
N GLU A 246 11.87 -11.89 6.47
CA GLU A 246 12.22 -11.51 5.10
C GLU A 246 11.43 -12.38 4.09
N PRO A 247 10.80 -11.77 3.07
CA PRO A 247 10.05 -12.52 2.07
C PRO A 247 10.97 -13.39 1.21
N GLU A 248 10.60 -14.66 1.05
CA GLU A 248 11.33 -15.61 0.23
C GLU A 248 10.50 -16.00 -1.01
N PRO A 249 11.11 -16.10 -2.21
CA PRO A 249 10.41 -16.58 -3.40
C PRO A 249 9.83 -17.98 -3.21
N LEU A 250 8.58 -18.19 -3.64
CA LEU A 250 7.85 -19.45 -3.51
C LEU A 250 8.24 -20.45 -4.62
N GLY A 251 9.48 -20.94 -4.56
CA GLY A 251 9.98 -22.13 -5.25
C GLY A 251 9.40 -22.43 -6.63
N GLN A 252 8.98 -23.68 -6.84
CA GLN A 252 8.62 -24.28 -8.14
C GLN A 252 7.41 -23.63 -8.86
N ILE A 253 6.73 -22.65 -8.23
CA ILE A 253 5.59 -21.95 -8.84
C ILE A 253 6.04 -20.79 -9.72
N ASN A 254 7.19 -20.17 -9.40
CA ASN A 254 7.69 -19.04 -10.16
C ASN A 254 8.27 -19.51 -11.49
N THR A 255 7.76 -18.95 -12.59
CA THR A 255 8.07 -19.35 -13.97
C THR A 255 8.91 -18.28 -14.68
N GLU A 256 9.10 -18.39 -16.01
CA GLU A 256 9.67 -17.27 -16.78
C GLU A 256 8.64 -16.19 -17.11
N GLY A 257 7.34 -16.46 -16.88
CA GLY A 257 6.24 -15.51 -17.04
C GLY A 257 6.09 -14.56 -15.84
N ALA A 258 4.89 -14.01 -15.68
CA ALA A 258 4.51 -13.28 -14.47
C ALA A 258 3.47 -14.09 -13.69
N GLU A 259 3.79 -14.42 -12.45
CA GLU A 259 2.85 -15.00 -11.51
C GLU A 259 2.02 -13.88 -10.87
N LEU A 260 0.70 -13.99 -11.01
CA LEU A 260 -0.24 -12.93 -10.65
C LEU A 260 -0.97 -13.19 -9.34
N SER A 261 -1.15 -14.45 -8.93
CA SER A 261 -1.78 -14.80 -7.65
C SER A 261 -1.38 -16.20 -7.18
N TYR A 262 -1.42 -16.44 -5.87
CA TYR A 262 -1.31 -17.78 -5.27
C TYR A 262 -2.21 -17.86 -4.03
N VAL A 263 -3.11 -18.84 -4.02
CA VAL A 263 -4.13 -18.99 -2.98
C VAL A 263 -4.28 -20.45 -2.60
N ILE A 264 -4.17 -20.74 -1.30
CA ILE A 264 -4.47 -22.05 -0.71
C ILE A 264 -5.92 -22.07 -0.21
N PHE A 265 -6.67 -23.13 -0.53
CA PHE A 265 -8.11 -23.21 -0.21
C PHE A 265 -8.49 -24.19 0.88
N ASP A 266 -7.60 -25.10 1.26
CA ASP A 266 -7.89 -26.12 2.26
C ASP A 266 -6.86 -26.14 3.40
N GLN A 267 -7.29 -26.64 4.55
CA GLN A 267 -6.44 -26.69 5.76
C GLN A 267 -5.25 -27.63 5.58
N ASP A 268 -5.40 -28.65 4.75
CA ASP A 268 -4.36 -29.65 4.48
C ASP A 268 -3.41 -29.22 3.35
N LYS A 269 -3.61 -28.02 2.78
CA LYS A 269 -2.84 -27.47 1.64
C LYS A 269 -2.86 -28.39 0.41
N SER A 270 -3.87 -29.25 0.28
CA SER A 270 -4.04 -30.14 -0.86
C SER A 270 -4.53 -29.42 -2.11
N LEU A 271 -5.06 -28.19 -2.01
CA LEU A 271 -5.58 -27.43 -3.15
C LEU A 271 -5.11 -25.98 -3.13
N ALA A 272 -4.40 -25.58 -4.20
CA ALA A 272 -4.07 -24.19 -4.46
C ALA A 272 -4.46 -23.76 -5.88
N PHE A 273 -4.86 -22.50 -6.04
CA PHE A 273 -5.00 -21.87 -7.34
C PHE A 273 -3.89 -20.84 -7.49
N TYR A 274 -3.34 -20.74 -8.69
CA TYR A 274 -2.41 -19.69 -9.04
C TYR A 274 -2.72 -19.17 -10.43
N THR A 275 -2.35 -17.93 -10.67
CA THR A 275 -2.52 -17.30 -11.99
C THR A 275 -1.14 -17.02 -12.57
N SER A 276 -0.89 -17.41 -13.81
CA SER A 276 0.39 -17.13 -14.49
C SER A 276 0.16 -16.70 -15.93
N THR A 277 1.03 -15.84 -16.46
CA THR A 277 1.07 -15.50 -17.88
C THR A 277 1.89 -16.50 -18.71
N GLN A 278 2.50 -17.51 -18.06
CA GLN A 278 3.29 -18.54 -18.75
C GLN A 278 2.40 -19.35 -19.69
N ASN A 279 2.73 -19.32 -20.98
CA ASN A 279 1.97 -19.97 -22.05
C ASN A 279 0.53 -19.43 -22.25
N SER A 280 0.26 -18.19 -21.81
CA SER A 280 -1.00 -17.48 -22.08
C SER A 280 -0.87 -16.51 -23.27
N GLU A 281 -1.99 -16.01 -23.79
CA GLU A 281 -2.07 -15.00 -24.86
C GLU A 281 -1.73 -13.57 -24.39
N GLY A 282 -1.18 -13.43 -23.17
CA GLY A 282 -0.72 -12.17 -22.59
C GLY A 282 -1.45 -11.75 -21.31
N PHE A 283 -2.47 -12.50 -20.91
CA PHE A 283 -3.24 -12.30 -19.68
C PHE A 283 -3.01 -13.42 -18.67
N GLY A 284 -3.58 -13.30 -17.47
CA GLY A 284 -3.44 -14.32 -16.44
C GLY A 284 -4.35 -15.53 -16.68
N ASP A 285 -3.77 -16.74 -16.71
CA ASP A 285 -4.53 -17.99 -16.76
C ASP A 285 -4.67 -18.61 -15.36
N ILE A 286 -5.88 -19.05 -14.98
CA ILE A 286 -6.09 -19.78 -13.72
C ILE A 286 -5.60 -21.22 -13.86
N LEU A 287 -4.72 -21.61 -12.95
CA LEU A 287 -4.11 -22.93 -12.82
C LEU A 287 -4.44 -23.50 -11.44
N MET A 288 -4.65 -24.81 -11.38
CA MET A 288 -4.98 -25.53 -10.15
C MET A 288 -3.87 -26.53 -9.83
N ILE A 289 -3.46 -26.53 -8.57
CA ILE A 289 -2.49 -27.45 -7.98
C ILE A 289 -3.23 -28.36 -7.01
N THR A 290 -3.08 -29.67 -7.21
CA THR A 290 -3.46 -30.66 -6.21
C THR A 290 -2.21 -31.30 -5.59
N HIS A 291 -2.06 -31.21 -4.27
CA HIS A 291 -1.07 -32.00 -3.55
C HIS A 291 -1.70 -33.34 -3.15
N GLN A 292 -1.14 -34.44 -3.65
CA GLN A 292 -1.52 -35.77 -3.20
C GLN A 292 -1.16 -35.91 -1.71
N GLN A 293 -2.16 -36.14 -0.86
CA GLN A 293 -1.96 -36.35 0.58
C GLN A 293 -1.05 -37.56 0.79
N GLU A 294 0.05 -37.39 1.54
CA GLU A 294 0.90 -38.50 1.93
C GLU A 294 0.08 -39.51 2.75
N ASN A 295 -0.15 -40.69 2.19
CA ASN A 295 -0.77 -41.78 2.94
C ASN A 295 0.30 -42.44 3.84
N TRP A 296 0.72 -41.74 4.90
CA TRP A 296 1.80 -42.14 5.81
C TRP A 296 1.50 -43.46 6.55
N GLU A 297 0.23 -43.84 6.69
CA GLU A 297 -0.18 -45.13 7.26
C GLU A 297 0.29 -46.33 6.41
N SER A 298 0.42 -46.15 5.09
CA SER A 298 0.90 -47.18 4.17
C SER A 298 2.41 -47.40 4.29
N VAL A 299 3.16 -46.32 4.51
CA VAL A 299 4.63 -46.35 4.62
C VAL A 299 5.07 -46.91 5.98
N ALA A 300 4.39 -46.52 7.06
CA ALA A 300 4.63 -47.09 8.39
C ALA A 300 4.38 -48.62 8.44
N LYS A 301 3.34 -49.12 7.76
CA LYS A 301 3.06 -50.57 7.62
C LYS A 301 4.09 -51.34 6.79
N VAL A 302 4.84 -50.65 5.92
CA VAL A 302 5.94 -51.24 5.14
C VAL A 302 7.25 -51.21 5.94
N LEU A 303 7.49 -50.17 6.74
CA LEU A 303 8.68 -50.03 7.58
C LEU A 303 8.66 -50.97 8.79
N ASP A 304 7.48 -51.28 9.36
CA ASP A 304 7.34 -52.31 10.41
C ASP A 304 7.59 -53.75 9.90
N LYS A 305 7.77 -53.94 8.58
CA LYS A 305 8.14 -55.23 7.98
C LYS A 305 9.61 -55.34 7.61
N VAL A 306 10.42 -54.31 7.90
CA VAL A 306 11.87 -54.32 7.68
C VAL A 306 12.57 -54.00 9.00
N ASP A 307 12.34 -54.86 10.00
CA ASP A 307 13.25 -55.03 11.13
C ASP A 307 13.51 -56.53 11.31
N ASP A 308 14.30 -57.10 10.38
CA ASP A 308 15.05 -58.32 10.69
C ASP A 308 16.30 -57.86 11.42
N GLY A 309 16.21 -57.90 12.75
CA GLY A 309 17.13 -57.27 13.67
C GLY A 309 18.61 -57.53 13.36
N LYS A 310 19.40 -56.47 13.46
CA LYS A 310 20.81 -56.49 13.85
C LYS A 310 21.29 -55.08 14.23
N ASP A 311 21.43 -54.91 15.54
CA ASP A 311 22.21 -53.93 16.29
C ASP A 311 23.00 -52.87 15.51
N LEU A 312 22.60 -51.60 15.66
CA LEU A 312 23.53 -50.47 15.60
C LEU A 312 23.42 -49.66 16.91
N LYS A 313 24.45 -49.83 17.74
CA LYS A 313 24.64 -49.16 19.03
C LYS A 313 24.75 -47.64 18.84
N ILE A 314 23.91 -46.89 19.57
CA ILE A 314 24.11 -45.45 19.81
C ILE A 314 24.66 -45.30 21.23
N ASN A 315 25.86 -44.72 21.35
CA ASN A 315 26.48 -44.40 22.63
C ASN A 315 25.67 -43.29 23.34
N GLN A 316 25.21 -43.59 24.56
CA GLN A 316 24.68 -42.62 25.51
C GLN A 316 25.77 -41.61 25.89
N LEU A 317 25.46 -40.32 25.78
CA LEU A 317 26.19 -39.25 26.45
C LEU A 317 25.43 -38.92 27.75
N GLU A 318 26.04 -39.30 28.87
CA GLU A 318 25.66 -38.85 30.21
C GLU A 318 26.02 -37.37 30.37
N VAL A 319 25.09 -36.57 30.90
CA VAL A 319 25.38 -35.22 31.39
C VAL A 319 25.53 -35.33 32.91
N SER A 320 26.74 -35.09 33.39
CA SER A 320 27.11 -35.08 34.80
C SER A 320 26.88 -33.71 35.45
N ASN A 321 26.49 -33.75 36.71
CA ASN A 321 26.43 -32.62 37.65
C ASN A 321 27.82 -32.26 38.20
N ASP A 322 27.89 -31.02 38.71
CA ASP A 322 28.88 -30.39 39.60
C ASP A 322 30.08 -29.67 38.97
N SER A 323 30.08 -28.32 39.08
CA SER A 323 30.85 -27.61 40.12
C SER A 323 30.76 -26.06 40.01
N ILE A 324 30.07 -25.46 41.00
CA ILE A 324 30.41 -24.27 41.83
C ILE A 324 31.39 -23.20 41.29
N ILE A 325 30.90 -21.94 41.17
CA ILE A 325 31.54 -20.66 41.62
C ILE A 325 30.38 -19.69 41.98
N ASP A 326 30.03 -19.58 43.27
CA ASP A 326 30.35 -18.51 44.24
C ASP A 326 29.39 -17.29 44.25
N LYS A 327 28.63 -17.17 45.34
CA LYS A 327 27.68 -16.09 45.68
C LYS A 327 28.05 -15.55 47.06
N GLU A 328 29.17 -14.85 47.14
CA GLU A 328 29.57 -14.09 48.31
C GLU A 328 29.42 -12.58 48.03
N SER A 329 28.20 -12.04 48.24
CA SER A 329 27.97 -10.64 48.61
C SER A 329 26.48 -10.33 48.82
N LEU A 330 25.83 -11.01 49.77
CA LEU A 330 24.52 -10.60 50.31
C LEU A 330 24.45 -10.96 51.81
N SER A 331 24.88 -10.03 52.67
CA SER A 331 24.20 -9.65 53.92
C SER A 331 25.13 -8.86 54.84
N LYS A 332 24.71 -7.64 55.22
CA LYS A 332 24.86 -7.12 56.59
C LYS A 332 23.68 -6.21 56.90
N ALA A 333 22.80 -6.68 57.78
CA ALA A 333 21.81 -5.89 58.52
C ALA A 333 22.40 -5.50 59.89
N SER A 334 21.97 -4.36 60.43
CA SER A 334 22.06 -3.92 61.85
C SER A 334 21.47 -2.48 61.89
N THR A 335 20.53 -2.03 62.72
CA THR A 335 19.91 -2.53 63.96
C THR A 335 18.65 -1.68 64.27
N VAL A 336 17.66 -2.23 64.99
CA VAL A 336 16.50 -1.53 65.59
C VAL A 336 16.73 -1.34 67.10
N VAL A 337 16.35 -0.18 67.67
CA VAL A 337 15.90 -0.02 69.08
C VAL A 337 14.83 1.10 69.17
N VAL A 338 13.96 0.98 70.18
CA VAL A 338 12.57 1.42 70.40
C VAL A 338 12.42 2.69 71.29
N GLY A 339 11.40 3.54 71.01
CA GLY A 339 10.60 4.47 71.89
C GLY A 339 11.35 5.52 72.74
N ASP A 340 10.83 6.68 73.19
CA ASP A 340 9.53 7.38 73.21
C ASP A 340 9.81 8.89 73.41
N THR A 341 9.18 9.81 72.66
CA THR A 341 8.55 11.11 73.10
C THR A 341 8.27 12.07 71.93
N GLN A 342 7.16 12.80 72.07
CA GLN A 342 6.47 13.64 71.08
C GLN A 342 7.06 15.05 70.90
N ALA A 343 6.86 15.66 69.72
CA ALA A 343 6.39 17.06 69.58
C ALA A 343 5.92 17.37 68.14
N ILE A 344 4.80 18.09 68.04
CA ILE A 344 4.09 18.55 66.83
C ILE A 344 4.52 20.00 66.50
N ILE A 345 4.76 20.34 65.22
CA ILE A 345 4.45 21.67 64.62
C ILE A 345 4.13 21.49 63.13
N PRO A 346 2.94 21.90 62.62
CA PRO A 346 2.68 22.07 61.19
C PRO A 346 2.95 23.51 60.74
N VAL A 347 3.64 23.70 59.60
CA VAL A 347 3.63 24.97 58.85
C VAL A 347 3.42 24.66 57.38
N ASP A 348 2.17 24.80 56.97
CA ASP A 348 1.81 25.08 55.59
C ASP A 348 2.25 26.50 55.24
N SER A 349 2.45 26.75 53.94
CA SER A 349 2.72 28.05 53.29
C SER A 349 4.13 28.68 53.44
N ILE A 350 5.00 28.39 52.47
CA ILE A 350 5.59 29.35 51.51
C ILE A 350 6.32 28.51 50.44
N LYS A 351 5.77 28.46 49.21
CA LYS A 351 6.55 28.05 48.03
C LYS A 351 7.25 29.30 47.49
N PRO A 352 8.55 29.25 47.16
CA PRO A 352 9.22 30.38 46.54
C PRO A 352 8.60 30.64 45.15
N VAL A 353 8.20 31.88 44.91
CA VAL A 353 7.82 32.35 43.57
C VAL A 353 9.10 32.44 42.74
N ILE A 354 9.22 31.56 41.75
CA ILE A 354 10.21 31.72 40.68
C ILE A 354 9.68 32.85 39.79
N VAL A 355 10.37 33.98 39.80
CA VAL A 355 10.13 35.06 38.82
C VAL A 355 10.90 34.65 37.57
N GLU A 356 10.18 34.21 36.54
CA GLU A 356 10.76 34.02 35.21
C GLU A 356 11.15 35.38 34.63
N GLU A 357 12.38 35.44 34.13
CA GLU A 357 12.99 36.61 33.51
C GLU A 357 12.27 36.91 32.18
N ILE A 358 11.55 38.04 32.11
CA ILE A 358 10.81 38.45 30.90
C ILE A 358 11.84 38.86 29.83
N LYS A 359 12.08 37.97 28.87
CA LYS A 359 12.82 38.31 27.64
C LYS A 359 12.01 39.33 26.83
N PRO A 360 12.65 40.34 26.20
CA PRO A 360 11.94 41.30 25.37
C PRO A 360 11.28 40.60 24.18
N GLU A 361 9.97 40.81 23.98
CA GLU A 361 9.22 40.26 22.85
C GLU A 361 9.80 40.78 21.53
N LYS A 362 10.11 39.87 20.59
CA LYS A 362 10.42 40.23 19.20
C LYS A 362 9.14 40.77 18.56
N GLN A 363 9.10 42.05 18.20
CA GLN A 363 7.92 42.65 17.56
C GLN A 363 8.00 42.46 16.04
N ARG A 364 7.33 41.40 15.53
CA ARG A 364 7.23 41.11 14.09
C ARG A 364 5.98 41.75 13.47
N PHE A 365 6.09 42.24 12.23
CA PHE A 365 4.97 42.83 11.48
C PHE A 365 4.81 42.20 10.09
N LEU A 366 3.57 41.87 9.71
CA LEU A 366 3.21 41.40 8.37
C LEU A 366 2.33 42.44 7.67
N LYS A 367 2.76 42.82 6.46
CA LYS A 367 1.99 43.69 5.57
C LYS A 367 1.72 42.98 4.25
N VAL A 368 0.47 42.99 3.83
CA VAL A 368 0.03 42.39 2.56
C VAL A 368 -0.38 43.49 1.62
N ILE A 369 0.17 43.49 0.40
CA ILE A 369 -0.07 44.52 -0.61
C ILE A 369 -0.41 43.92 -1.96
N ASP A 370 -1.11 44.69 -2.78
CA ASP A 370 -1.26 44.40 -4.21
C ASP A 370 0.11 44.51 -4.90
N GLN A 371 0.47 43.51 -5.71
CA GLN A 371 1.76 43.48 -6.39
C GLN A 371 1.96 44.65 -7.37
N GLN A 372 0.89 45.13 -8.00
CA GLN A 372 0.91 46.20 -9.00
C GLN A 372 0.68 47.57 -8.36
N THR A 373 -0.42 47.76 -7.63
CA THR A 373 -0.81 49.07 -7.09
C THR A 373 -0.08 49.44 -5.80
N LYS A 374 0.50 48.43 -5.12
CA LYS A 374 1.13 48.56 -3.78
C LYS A 374 0.15 48.98 -2.67
N GLU A 375 -1.15 48.95 -2.94
CA GLU A 375 -2.20 49.21 -1.95
C GLU A 375 -2.25 48.09 -0.91
N ILE A 376 -2.63 48.41 0.32
CA ILE A 376 -2.74 47.44 1.42
C ILE A 376 -4.00 46.59 1.21
N LEU A 377 -3.85 45.28 1.33
CA LEU A 377 -4.94 44.33 1.18
C LEU A 377 -5.42 43.80 2.54
N PRO A 378 -6.72 43.56 2.73
CA PRO A 378 -7.18 42.67 3.79
C PRO A 378 -6.63 41.26 3.52
N PHE A 379 -6.31 40.50 4.57
CA PHE A 379 -5.75 39.17 4.38
C PHE A 379 -6.20 38.19 5.45
N THR A 380 -6.16 36.91 5.09
CA THR A 380 -6.34 35.77 5.99
C THR A 380 -5.02 35.02 6.13
N LEU A 381 -4.71 34.62 7.36
CA LEU A 381 -3.53 33.82 7.69
C LEU A 381 -3.94 32.41 8.06
N VAL A 382 -3.27 31.42 7.46
CA VAL A 382 -3.41 30.01 7.83
C VAL A 382 -2.01 29.46 8.06
N TYR A 383 -1.73 28.95 9.25
CA TYR A 383 -0.44 28.33 9.56
C TYR A 383 -0.56 26.83 9.73
N THR A 384 0.53 26.13 9.39
CA THR A 384 0.63 24.68 9.43
C THR A 384 1.67 24.28 10.48
N ASN A 385 1.37 23.25 11.28
CA ASN A 385 2.31 22.70 12.26
C ASN A 385 3.10 21.49 11.73
N ALA A 386 4.02 20.97 12.54
CA ALA A 386 4.88 19.84 12.15
C ALA A 386 4.11 18.54 11.85
N GLN A 387 2.90 18.38 12.40
CA GLN A 387 2.00 17.26 12.13
C GLN A 387 1.08 17.51 10.92
N GLY A 388 1.22 18.64 10.22
CA GLY A 388 0.43 19.00 9.05
C GLY A 388 -0.95 19.59 9.36
N PHE A 389 -1.29 19.85 10.62
CA PHE A 389 -2.55 20.51 10.96
C PHE A 389 -2.50 21.99 10.60
N LYS A 390 -3.52 22.44 9.86
CA LYS A 390 -3.72 23.84 9.49
C LYS A 390 -4.64 24.54 10.49
N LYS A 391 -4.29 25.78 10.86
CA LYS A 391 -5.12 26.65 11.70
C LYS A 391 -5.16 28.06 11.13
N THR A 392 -6.36 28.62 11.00
CA THR A 392 -6.56 30.03 10.68
C THR A 392 -6.21 30.87 11.91
N ALA A 393 -5.29 31.82 11.77
CA ALA A 393 -4.99 32.77 12.82
C ALA A 393 -6.00 33.93 12.79
N ALA A 394 -6.46 34.36 13.96
CA ALA A 394 -7.37 35.49 14.10
C ALA A 394 -6.69 36.82 13.73
N ASN A 395 -5.37 36.91 13.92
CA ASN A 395 -4.54 38.06 13.62
C ASN A 395 -3.07 37.65 13.47
N GLN A 396 -2.19 38.61 13.12
CA GLN A 396 -0.75 38.34 12.99
C GLN A 396 -0.10 38.02 14.34
N GLU A 397 -0.61 38.55 15.45
CA GLU A 397 -0.06 38.32 16.79
C GLU A 397 -0.20 36.84 17.19
N GLU A 398 -1.31 36.20 16.85
CA GLU A 398 -1.51 34.76 17.06
C GLU A 398 -0.54 33.92 16.20
N LEU A 399 -0.31 34.31 14.95
CA LEU A 399 0.67 33.66 14.09
C LEU A 399 2.07 33.72 14.71
N TRP A 400 2.48 34.89 15.20
CA TRP A 400 3.79 35.09 15.82
C TRP A 400 3.95 34.33 17.12
N ALA A 401 2.93 34.32 17.97
CA ALA A 401 2.94 33.53 19.20
C ALA A 401 3.07 32.02 18.90
N ALA A 402 2.37 31.51 17.89
CA ALA A 402 2.48 30.11 17.47
C ALA A 402 3.87 29.80 16.89
N LEU A 403 4.44 30.74 16.12
CA LEU A 403 5.79 30.61 15.57
C LEU A 403 6.85 30.56 16.67
N ASP A 404 6.79 31.47 17.65
CA ASP A 404 7.72 31.51 18.78
C ASP A 404 7.59 30.29 19.71
N ALA A 405 6.39 29.69 19.79
CA ALA A 405 6.17 28.42 20.46
C ALA A 405 6.70 27.19 19.67
N GLY A 406 7.30 27.38 18.49
CA GLY A 406 7.79 26.31 17.63
C GLY A 406 6.69 25.46 17.01
N GLN A 407 5.46 25.99 16.94
CA GLN A 407 4.27 25.27 16.45
C GLN A 407 4.02 25.49 14.95
N VAL A 408 4.81 26.33 14.28
CA VAL A 408 4.59 26.71 12.89
C VAL A 408 5.77 26.26 12.04
N VAL A 409 5.49 25.48 11.00
CA VAL A 409 6.48 25.10 9.97
C VAL A 409 6.32 25.93 8.69
N SER A 410 5.10 26.39 8.39
CA SER A 410 4.80 27.26 7.26
C SER A 410 3.50 28.03 7.50
N PHE A 411 3.29 29.12 6.77
CA PHE A 411 1.98 29.78 6.73
C PHE A 411 1.65 30.30 5.35
N SER A 412 0.37 30.32 4.99
CA SER A 412 -0.13 30.92 3.77
C SER A 412 -0.90 32.21 4.06
N VAL A 413 -0.81 33.12 3.10
CA VAL A 413 -1.46 34.43 3.12
C VAL A 413 -2.34 34.53 1.89
N SER A 414 -3.60 34.87 2.11
CA SER A 414 -4.61 34.99 1.06
C SER A 414 -5.40 36.29 1.20
N SER A 415 -5.84 36.82 0.06
CA SER A 415 -6.77 37.93 -0.04
C SER A 415 -7.79 37.60 -1.12
N GLU A 416 -9.02 38.10 -0.98
CA GLU A 416 -10.09 37.87 -1.94
C GLU A 416 -9.71 38.39 -3.33
N ASN A 417 -9.89 37.58 -4.38
CA ASN A 417 -9.49 37.88 -5.77
C ASN A 417 -7.98 38.01 -6.00
N TYR A 418 -7.16 37.46 -5.11
CA TYR A 418 -5.71 37.38 -5.29
C TYR A 418 -5.22 35.92 -5.23
N ILE A 419 -4.07 35.68 -5.86
CA ILE A 419 -3.36 34.43 -5.77
C ILE A 419 -2.70 34.33 -4.38
N PRO A 420 -2.94 33.26 -3.60
CA PRO A 420 -2.32 33.07 -2.29
C PRO A 420 -0.80 32.90 -2.38
N SER A 421 -0.11 33.29 -1.31
CA SER A 421 1.34 33.11 -1.17
C SER A 421 1.65 32.22 0.03
N LEU A 422 2.57 31.26 -0.14
CA LEU A 422 3.04 30.36 0.90
C LEU A 422 4.43 30.79 1.39
N VAL A 423 4.58 30.94 2.69
CA VAL A 423 5.85 31.18 3.38
C VAL A 423 6.30 29.86 4.02
N ALA A 424 7.26 29.19 3.37
CA ALA A 424 7.69 27.84 3.74
C ALA A 424 8.77 27.78 4.84
N ASP A 425 9.44 28.90 5.14
CA ASP A 425 10.42 28.99 6.24
C ASP A 425 10.22 30.29 7.03
N PRO A 426 9.21 30.34 7.91
CA PRO A 426 8.87 31.54 8.67
C PRO A 426 9.87 31.85 9.80
N ASN A 427 10.72 30.90 10.18
CA ASN A 427 11.71 31.10 11.25
C ASN A 427 12.82 32.10 10.85
N SER A 428 12.99 32.34 9.55
CA SER A 428 13.91 33.33 9.00
C SER A 428 13.43 34.80 9.16
N ILE A 429 12.21 35.03 9.65
CA ILE A 429 11.60 36.36 9.74
C ILE A 429 11.95 37.01 11.08
N ASP A 430 12.77 38.06 11.04
CA ASP A 430 13.19 38.78 12.25
C ASP A 430 12.38 40.04 12.58
N ASN A 431 11.92 40.82 11.58
CA ASN A 431 11.30 42.14 11.80
C ASN A 431 10.01 42.36 10.98
N GLU A 432 10.14 42.80 9.72
CA GLU A 432 9.01 43.13 8.85
C GLU A 432 8.98 42.17 7.65
N LEU A 433 7.80 41.63 7.37
CA LEU A 433 7.53 40.84 6.17
C LEU A 433 6.49 41.55 5.32
N ILE A 434 6.85 41.87 4.07
CA ILE A 434 5.93 42.43 3.09
C ILE A 434 5.64 41.36 2.04
N ILE A 435 4.38 40.94 1.93
CA ILE A 435 3.93 39.99 0.92
C ILE A 435 3.14 40.75 -0.15
N ALA A 436 3.64 40.71 -1.38
CA ALA A 436 2.97 41.27 -2.54
C ALA A 436 2.16 40.17 -3.26
N LEU A 437 0.83 40.26 -3.24
CA LEU A 437 -0.04 39.29 -3.88
C LEU A 437 -0.39 39.70 -5.31
N GLN A 438 -0.37 38.74 -6.23
CA GLN A 438 -0.76 38.95 -7.62
C GLN A 438 -2.29 38.86 -7.77
N PRO A 439 -2.93 39.80 -8.50
CA PRO A 439 -4.35 39.72 -8.80
C PRO A 439 -4.72 38.43 -9.55
N LEU A 440 -5.87 37.86 -9.19
CA LEU A 440 -6.46 36.72 -9.88
C LEU A 440 -7.10 37.22 -11.18
N ALA A 441 -6.38 37.09 -12.29
CA ALA A 441 -6.82 37.52 -13.61
C ALA A 441 -6.58 36.42 -14.65
N SER A 442 -7.36 36.42 -15.73
CA SER A 442 -7.12 35.54 -16.87
C SER A 442 -5.74 35.81 -17.47
N GLY A 443 -4.94 34.77 -17.65
CA GLY A 443 -3.55 34.86 -18.08
C GLY A 443 -2.54 35.06 -16.95
N SER A 444 -2.96 35.20 -15.69
CA SER A 444 -2.03 35.16 -14.56
C SER A 444 -1.32 33.80 -14.52
N THR A 445 0.00 33.82 -14.44
CA THR A 445 0.86 32.63 -14.36
C THR A 445 1.46 32.51 -12.97
N ILE A 446 1.44 31.31 -12.42
CA ILE A 446 2.05 30.93 -11.15
C ILE A 446 3.06 29.83 -11.45
N VAL A 447 4.32 30.05 -11.10
CA VAL A 447 5.34 29.01 -11.20
C VAL A 447 5.28 28.15 -9.93
N LEU A 448 5.20 26.83 -10.10
CA LEU A 448 5.13 25.88 -9.00
C LEU A 448 6.54 25.50 -8.53
N ASP A 449 7.32 26.48 -8.09
CA ASP A 449 8.76 26.37 -7.86
C ASP A 449 9.19 25.36 -6.77
N ASN A 450 8.29 25.00 -5.86
CA ASN A 450 8.58 24.03 -4.80
C ASN A 450 8.01 22.63 -5.09
N ILE A 451 7.60 22.36 -6.34
CA ILE A 451 7.26 21.01 -6.79
C ILE A 451 8.48 20.39 -7.45
N GLN A 452 9.14 19.50 -6.72
CA GLN A 452 10.31 18.78 -7.16
C GLN A 452 9.92 17.41 -7.70
N PHE A 453 10.57 16.99 -8.77
CA PHE A 453 10.38 15.67 -9.39
C PHE A 453 11.66 14.85 -9.34
N ASN A 454 11.53 13.55 -9.10
CA ASN A 454 12.66 12.62 -9.20
C ASN A 454 13.26 12.68 -10.60
N ARG A 455 14.60 12.62 -10.69
CA ARG A 455 15.34 12.82 -11.94
C ARG A 455 14.85 11.85 -13.02
N GLY A 456 14.47 12.39 -14.17
CA GLY A 456 13.99 11.59 -15.32
C GLY A 456 12.57 11.05 -15.17
N THR A 457 11.85 11.39 -14.11
CA THR A 457 10.49 10.88 -13.85
C THR A 457 9.47 12.01 -13.67
N SER A 458 8.20 11.61 -13.57
CA SER A 458 7.09 12.47 -13.18
C SER A 458 6.66 12.31 -11.72
N ASP A 459 7.42 11.54 -10.93
CA ASP A 459 7.12 11.32 -9.52
C ASP A 459 7.68 12.45 -8.67
N PHE A 460 6.93 12.86 -7.65
CA PHE A 460 7.35 13.91 -6.74
C PHE A 460 8.54 13.44 -5.90
N ALA A 461 9.55 14.29 -5.76
CA ALA A 461 10.79 13.95 -5.07
C ALA A 461 10.67 14.04 -3.54
N ASP A 462 9.70 14.81 -3.04
CA ASP A 462 9.59 15.09 -1.60
C ASP A 462 8.14 15.36 -1.15
N ALA A 463 7.93 15.26 0.17
CA ALA A 463 6.66 15.57 0.81
C ALA A 463 6.33 17.08 0.82
N LYS A 464 7.34 17.95 0.61
CA LYS A 464 7.16 19.40 0.55
C LYS A 464 6.40 19.81 -0.71
N SER A 465 6.65 19.12 -1.82
CA SER A 465 5.93 19.24 -3.09
C SER A 465 4.45 18.93 -2.92
N ILE A 466 4.12 17.91 -2.13
CA ILE A 466 2.74 17.52 -1.80
C ILE A 466 2.06 18.63 -0.99
N SER A 467 2.76 19.20 0.01
CA SER A 467 2.22 20.28 0.83
C SER A 467 1.90 21.53 0.01
N GLN A 468 2.72 21.87 -0.99
CA GLN A 468 2.43 22.96 -1.91
C GLN A 468 1.22 22.66 -2.81
N LEU A 469 1.04 21.41 -3.22
CA LEU A 469 -0.14 20.99 -3.99
C LEU A 469 -1.43 21.05 -3.17
N ASP A 470 -1.38 20.75 -1.86
CA ASP A 470 -2.52 20.92 -0.97
C ASP A 470 -2.95 22.40 -0.86
N GLU A 471 -2.01 23.35 -0.80
CA GLU A 471 -2.34 24.78 -0.88
C GLU A 471 -3.03 25.14 -2.20
N LEU A 472 -2.56 24.54 -3.31
CA LEU A 472 -3.18 24.75 -4.61
C LEU A 472 -4.61 24.17 -4.67
N VAL A 473 -4.85 23.02 -4.03
CA VAL A 473 -6.20 22.46 -3.88
C VAL A 473 -7.10 23.42 -3.12
N ASP A 474 -6.65 23.93 -1.97
CA ASP A 474 -7.43 24.83 -1.15
C ASP A 474 -7.78 26.12 -1.91
N PHE A 475 -6.81 26.67 -2.67
CA PHE A 475 -7.05 27.79 -3.57
C PHE A 475 -8.13 27.48 -4.63
N LEU A 476 -8.04 26.35 -5.33
CA LEU A 476 -8.98 25.99 -6.39
C LEU A 476 -10.38 25.63 -5.87
N ARG A 477 -10.48 25.11 -4.64
CA ARG A 477 -11.76 24.90 -3.94
C ARG A 477 -12.40 26.22 -3.55
N GLY A 478 -11.62 27.13 -2.98
CA GLY A 478 -12.08 28.48 -2.62
C GLY A 478 -12.51 29.31 -3.83
N ASN A 479 -12.00 28.98 -5.02
CA ASN A 479 -12.28 29.69 -6.26
C ASN A 479 -12.91 28.75 -7.30
N ALA A 480 -14.13 28.26 -7.03
CA ALA A 480 -14.80 27.22 -7.84
C ALA A 480 -14.95 27.55 -9.33
N ASN A 481 -15.02 28.83 -9.70
CA ASN A 481 -15.17 29.27 -11.10
C ASN A 481 -13.85 29.38 -11.87
N VAL A 482 -12.71 29.29 -11.18
CA VAL A 482 -11.40 29.38 -11.82
C VAL A 482 -11.11 28.11 -12.61
N ARG A 483 -10.76 28.28 -13.89
CA ARG A 483 -10.20 27.22 -14.73
C ARG A 483 -8.73 27.48 -14.96
N ILE A 484 -7.94 26.41 -14.89
CA ILE A 484 -6.48 26.48 -14.98
C ILE A 484 -5.94 25.61 -16.09
N ARG A 485 -4.71 25.92 -16.50
CA ARG A 485 -3.90 25.12 -17.39
C ARG A 485 -2.51 24.93 -16.81
N LEU A 486 -2.10 23.68 -16.69
CA LEU A 486 -0.77 23.30 -16.21
C LEU A 486 0.15 23.08 -17.41
N GLU A 487 1.23 23.85 -17.49
CA GLU A 487 2.27 23.71 -18.51
C GLU A 487 3.53 23.12 -17.91
N GLY A 488 3.92 21.92 -18.35
CA GLY A 488 5.18 21.29 -17.96
C GLY A 488 6.32 21.69 -18.88
N HIS A 489 7.50 21.88 -18.29
CA HIS A 489 8.75 22.24 -18.98
C HIS A 489 9.92 21.35 -18.53
N THR A 490 10.88 21.16 -19.42
CA THR A 490 12.18 20.54 -19.12
C THR A 490 13.31 21.47 -19.49
N ASP A 491 14.53 21.13 -19.10
CA ASP A 491 15.71 21.71 -19.74
C ASP A 491 15.88 21.17 -21.18
N ASN A 492 16.95 21.60 -21.84
CA ASN A 492 17.27 21.20 -23.21
C ASN A 492 18.14 19.92 -23.32
N VAL A 493 18.36 19.19 -22.22
CA VAL A 493 19.23 18.02 -22.19
C VAL A 493 18.43 16.76 -22.51
N GLY A 494 18.96 15.90 -23.39
CA GLY A 494 18.31 14.63 -23.77
C GLY A 494 17.44 14.75 -25.01
N ASP A 495 16.62 13.72 -25.26
CA ASP A 495 15.78 13.64 -26.44
C ASP A 495 14.58 14.62 -26.36
N PRO A 496 14.33 15.47 -27.37
CA PRO A 496 13.23 16.44 -27.34
C PRO A 496 11.83 15.82 -27.25
N GLN A 497 11.61 14.65 -27.85
CA GLN A 497 10.31 13.97 -27.83
C GLN A 497 10.06 13.36 -26.45
N LEU A 498 11.05 12.68 -25.87
CA LEU A 498 10.96 12.17 -24.50
C LEU A 498 10.78 13.30 -23.48
N ASN A 499 11.44 14.45 -23.67
CA ASN A 499 11.27 15.62 -22.81
C ASN A 499 9.86 16.22 -22.91
N LYS A 500 9.26 16.21 -24.10
CA LYS A 500 7.87 16.63 -24.30
C LYS A 500 6.88 15.70 -23.60
N GLU A 501 7.12 14.39 -23.67
CA GLU A 501 6.31 13.38 -22.97
C GLU A 501 6.48 13.48 -21.45
N LEU A 502 7.72 13.59 -20.94
CA LEU A 502 8.02 13.75 -19.52
C LEU A 502 7.37 14.99 -18.92
N SER A 503 7.47 16.13 -19.61
CA SER A 503 6.81 17.37 -19.17
C SER A 503 5.29 17.25 -19.16
N MET A 504 4.69 16.56 -20.14
CA MET A 504 3.25 16.27 -20.15
C MET A 504 2.87 15.35 -18.97
N GLN A 505 3.66 14.31 -18.69
CA GLN A 505 3.44 13.40 -17.58
C GLN A 505 3.49 14.13 -16.23
N ARG A 506 4.44 15.05 -16.03
CA ARG A 506 4.53 15.89 -14.82
C ARG A 506 3.28 16.76 -14.63
N ALA A 507 2.84 17.44 -15.69
CA ALA A 507 1.60 18.23 -15.65
C ALA A 507 0.37 17.33 -15.39
N SER A 508 0.34 16.12 -15.98
CA SER A 508 -0.71 15.13 -15.75
C SER A 508 -0.72 14.60 -14.30
N LYS A 509 0.45 14.36 -13.70
CA LYS A 509 0.60 13.93 -12.30
C LYS A 509 0.03 14.98 -11.34
N ILE A 510 0.36 16.25 -11.54
CA ILE A 510 -0.21 17.36 -10.77
C ILE A 510 -1.73 17.43 -10.96
N ARG A 511 -2.24 17.37 -12.20
CA ARG A 511 -3.69 17.32 -12.45
C ARG A 511 -4.33 16.15 -11.71
N GLY A 512 -3.75 14.95 -11.80
CA GLY A 512 -4.23 13.75 -11.12
C GLY A 512 -4.34 13.96 -9.60
N TYR A 513 -3.33 14.57 -9.00
CA TYR A 513 -3.35 14.95 -7.58
C TYR A 513 -4.48 15.93 -7.25
N LEU A 514 -4.64 17.01 -8.04
CA LEU A 514 -5.70 17.99 -7.83
C LEU A 514 -7.10 17.36 -7.99
N THR A 515 -7.29 16.47 -8.97
CA THR A 515 -8.55 15.76 -9.19
C THR A 515 -8.85 14.75 -8.09
N LEU A 516 -7.84 14.03 -7.60
CA LEU A 516 -7.96 13.12 -6.45
C LEU A 516 -8.44 13.85 -5.19
N LYS A 517 -8.05 15.13 -5.06
CA LYS A 517 -8.46 16.05 -4.00
C LYS A 517 -9.77 16.78 -4.32
N GLY A 518 -10.49 16.40 -5.37
CA GLY A 518 -11.85 16.86 -5.64
C GLY A 518 -11.96 18.17 -6.44
N ILE A 519 -10.91 18.58 -7.15
CA ILE A 519 -11.05 19.60 -8.20
C ILE A 519 -11.55 18.93 -9.48
N ASP A 520 -12.63 19.45 -10.09
CA ASP A 520 -13.19 18.85 -11.31
C ASP A 520 -12.15 18.75 -12.43
N PHE A 521 -12.09 17.58 -13.08
CA PHE A 521 -11.16 17.30 -14.16
C PHE A 521 -11.25 18.33 -15.30
N GLU A 522 -12.47 18.74 -15.67
CA GLU A 522 -12.74 19.72 -16.72
C GLU A 522 -12.24 21.14 -16.39
N ARG A 523 -11.91 21.43 -15.13
CA ARG A 523 -11.33 22.72 -14.72
C ARG A 523 -9.82 22.79 -14.93
N ILE A 524 -9.17 21.66 -15.25
CA ILE A 524 -7.71 21.57 -15.33
C ILE A 524 -7.29 21.02 -16.69
N ARG A 525 -6.73 21.88 -17.53
CA ARG A 525 -6.07 21.49 -18.78
C ARG A 525 -4.58 21.26 -18.54
N ILE A 526 -3.94 20.47 -19.39
CA ILE A 526 -2.49 20.21 -19.32
C ILE A 526 -1.83 20.39 -20.67
N ALA A 527 -0.56 20.77 -20.67
CA ALA A 527 0.31 20.77 -21.85
C ALA A 527 1.75 20.43 -21.44
N GLY A 528 2.46 19.69 -22.29
CA GLY A 528 3.91 19.43 -22.15
C GLY A 528 4.67 20.10 -23.29
N TRP A 529 5.65 20.95 -22.95
CA TRP A 529 6.44 21.69 -23.92
C TRP A 529 7.88 21.19 -24.05
N GLY A 530 8.30 20.24 -23.22
CA GLY A 530 9.70 19.84 -23.11
C GLY A 530 10.61 21.06 -22.91
N GLY A 531 11.75 21.08 -23.59
CA GLY A 531 12.71 22.19 -23.56
C GLY A 531 12.40 23.35 -24.51
N SER A 532 11.23 23.38 -25.17
CA SER A 532 10.94 24.35 -26.24
C SER A 532 10.60 25.77 -25.75
N ARG A 533 10.37 25.95 -24.44
CA ARG A 533 10.00 27.23 -23.80
C ARG A 533 10.86 27.50 -22.54
N PRO A 534 12.17 27.77 -22.70
CA PRO A 534 13.04 28.07 -21.57
C PRO A 534 12.75 29.48 -21.01
N VAL A 535 12.85 29.63 -19.70
CA VAL A 535 12.79 30.93 -18.98
C VAL A 535 14.17 31.40 -18.55
N ALA A 536 15.17 30.52 -18.59
CA ALA A 536 16.54 30.80 -18.21
C ALA A 536 17.54 30.11 -19.15
N ASP A 537 18.80 30.52 -19.05
CA ASP A 537 19.87 30.00 -19.90
C ASP A 537 20.19 28.53 -19.58
N ASN A 538 20.02 27.66 -20.58
CA ASN A 538 20.35 26.24 -20.46
C ASN A 538 21.87 25.94 -20.45
N ALA A 539 22.73 26.95 -20.62
CA ALA A 539 24.17 26.77 -20.49
C ALA A 539 24.63 26.59 -19.04
N THR A 540 23.80 26.97 -18.05
CA THR A 540 24.12 26.89 -16.62
C THR A 540 23.22 25.87 -15.90
N GLU A 541 23.72 25.21 -14.86
CA GLU A 541 22.88 24.27 -14.08
C GLU A 541 21.74 24.99 -13.36
N ASP A 542 21.97 26.22 -12.89
CA ASP A 542 20.92 27.05 -12.28
C ASP A 542 19.81 27.38 -13.27
N GLY A 543 20.16 27.76 -14.50
CA GLY A 543 19.17 28.02 -15.54
C GLY A 543 18.44 26.76 -16.01
N LYS A 544 19.12 25.60 -16.08
CA LYS A 544 18.45 24.31 -16.32
C LYS A 544 17.47 23.95 -15.20
N ALA A 545 17.84 24.20 -13.93
CA ALA A 545 16.95 23.98 -12.80
C ALA A 545 15.69 24.82 -12.90
N GLN A 546 15.81 26.10 -13.26
CA GLN A 546 14.67 26.97 -13.52
C GLN A 546 13.82 26.50 -14.71
N ASN A 547 14.42 25.89 -15.73
CA ASN A 547 13.67 25.36 -16.88
C ASN A 547 12.90 24.06 -16.57
N ARG A 548 13.32 23.28 -15.56
CA ARG A 548 12.61 22.09 -15.08
C ARG A 548 11.48 22.48 -14.11
N ARG A 549 10.41 23.04 -14.65
CA ARG A 549 9.30 23.60 -13.86
C ARG A 549 7.94 23.18 -14.39
N VAL A 550 6.91 23.42 -13.59
CA VAL A 550 5.52 23.42 -14.02
C VAL A 550 4.91 24.78 -13.70
N GLU A 551 4.20 25.35 -14.68
CA GLU A 551 3.47 26.60 -14.53
C GLU A 551 1.98 26.32 -14.47
N MET A 552 1.27 27.02 -13.60
CA MET A 552 -0.18 27.09 -13.61
C MET A 552 -0.62 28.43 -14.19
N ILE A 553 -1.50 28.38 -15.18
CA ILE A 553 -2.02 29.57 -15.87
C ILE A 553 -3.52 29.62 -15.66
N ILE A 554 -4.04 30.79 -15.32
CA ILE A 554 -5.49 31.02 -15.19
C ILE A 554 -6.08 31.18 -16.60
N ASP A 555 -6.82 30.19 -17.10
CA ASP A 555 -7.30 30.15 -18.48
C ASP A 555 -8.53 31.08 -18.68
N ARG A 556 -9.50 31.03 -17.76
CA ARG A 556 -10.71 31.87 -17.74
C ARG A 556 -11.24 32.02 -16.31
N LEU A 557 -11.75 33.21 -16.01
CA LEU A 557 -12.66 33.48 -14.90
C LEU A 557 -14.06 33.50 -15.48
N ASN A 558 -14.93 32.58 -15.07
CA ASN A 558 -16.36 32.63 -15.43
C ASN A 558 -17.16 33.41 -14.40
#